data_AF-A0AAE4AMR0-F1
#
_entry.id   AF-A0AAE4AMR0-F1
#
_cell.length_a   1.000
_cell.length_b   1.000
_cell.length_c   1.000
_cell.angle_alpha   90.00
_cell.angle_beta   90.00
_cell.angle_gamma   90.00
#
_symmetry.space_group_name_H-M   'P 1'
#
loop_
_entity.id
_entity.type
_entity.pdbx_description
1 polymer ?
#
loop_
_entity_poly.entity_id
_entity_poly.type
_entity_poly.pdbx_seq_one_letter_code
_entity_poly.pdbx_strand_id
1 'polypeptide(L)'
;MTDSPDKAEVRRGLARIRALRRLFLGILFGYFPILVLCMAHIRRSGHWHALAVPLLLFVAGMVVQKILHGRRCPRCGELFFVQTVTRTSYTPDSAWSFPPQKACQNCGLRLNH
;
A
#
# COMPACT_ATOMS: atom_id res chain seq x y z
N MET A 1 14.06 30.08 -6.18
CA MET A 1 15.17 29.17 -5.82
C MET A 1 14.59 27.77 -5.74
N THR A 2 14.74 26.98 -6.80
CA THR A 2 14.31 25.59 -6.85
C THR A 2 15.45 24.73 -6.32
N ASP A 3 15.49 24.52 -5.00
CA ASP A 3 16.33 23.47 -4.42
C ASP A 3 15.85 22.15 -5.00
N SER A 4 16.66 21.59 -5.89
CA SER A 4 16.42 20.25 -6.39
C SER A 4 16.52 19.30 -5.20
N PRO A 5 15.47 18.53 -4.87
CA PRO A 5 15.49 17.68 -3.69
C PRO A 5 16.70 16.75 -3.76
N ASP A 6 17.42 16.66 -2.65
CA ASP A 6 18.67 15.93 -2.60
C ASP A 6 18.44 14.47 -3.02
N LYS A 7 19.23 13.98 -3.98
CA LYS A 7 18.99 12.68 -4.64
C LYS A 7 18.94 11.54 -3.61
N ALA A 8 19.66 11.69 -2.50
CA ALA A 8 19.66 10.75 -1.38
C ALA A 8 18.30 10.67 -0.68
N GLU A 9 17.62 11.80 -0.45
CA GLU A 9 16.32 11.86 0.23
C GLU A 9 15.20 11.24 -0.62
N VAL A 10 15.23 11.52 -1.93
CA VAL A 10 14.28 10.93 -2.89
C VAL A 10 14.41 9.40 -2.90
N ARG A 11 15.63 8.86 -2.90
CA ARG A 11 15.87 7.41 -2.85
C ARG A 11 15.37 6.79 -1.55
N ARG A 12 15.59 7.42 -0.39
CA ARG A 12 15.09 6.94 0.90
C ARG A 12 13.56 6.94 0.95
N GLY A 13 12.92 8.01 0.47
CA GLY A 13 11.46 8.11 0.38
C GLY A 13 10.86 6.99 -0.49
N LEU A 14 11.43 6.76 -1.67
CA LEU A 14 10.99 5.67 -2.57
C LEU A 14 11.26 4.28 -1.98
N ALA A 15 12.36 4.07 -1.27
CA ALA A 15 12.66 2.79 -0.61
C ALA A 15 11.62 2.43 0.46
N ARG A 16 11.16 3.42 1.24
CA ARG A 16 10.09 3.23 2.23
C ARG A 16 8.76 2.84 1.58
N ILE A 17 8.40 3.49 0.47
CA ILE A 17 7.20 3.15 -0.31
C ILE A 17 7.30 1.73 -0.87
N ARG A 18 8.47 1.33 -1.39
CA ARG A 18 8.71 -0.05 -1.84
C ARG A 18 8.56 -1.07 -0.73
N ALA A 19 9.13 -0.80 0.45
CA ALA A 19 9.05 -1.70 1.59
C ALA A 19 7.59 -1.90 2.05
N LEU A 20 6.83 -0.81 2.19
CA LEU A 20 5.40 -0.87 2.55
C LEU A 20 4.57 -1.61 1.52
N ARG A 21 4.83 -1.41 0.21
CA ARG A 21 4.15 -2.15 -0.85
C ARG A 21 4.43 -3.66 -0.78
N ARG A 22 5.68 -4.04 -0.55
CA ARG A 22 6.05 -5.47 -0.39
C ARG A 22 5.40 -6.08 0.84
N LEU A 23 5.37 -5.34 1.96
CA LEU A 23 4.68 -5.76 3.18
C LEU A 23 3.19 -5.98 2.92
N PHE A 24 2.52 -5.02 2.26
CA PHE A 24 1.11 -5.13 1.93
C PHE A 24 0.82 -6.34 1.03
N LEU A 25 1.62 -6.56 -0.01
CA LEU A 25 1.49 -7.74 -0.88
C LEU A 25 1.73 -9.04 -0.11
N GLY A 26 2.72 -9.07 0.80
CA GLY A 26 2.96 -10.22 1.67
C GLY A 26 1.77 -10.55 2.57
N ILE A 27 1.15 -9.52 3.18
CA ILE A 27 -0.07 -9.69 3.98
C ILE A 27 -1.22 -10.22 3.11
N LEU A 28 -1.41 -9.65 1.92
CA LEU A 28 -2.50 -10.05 1.02
C LEU A 28 -2.36 -11.50 0.55
N PHE A 29 -1.17 -11.90 0.07
CA PHE A 29 -0.94 -13.26 -0.38
C PHE A 29 -0.90 -14.26 0.79
N GLY A 30 -0.48 -13.83 1.98
CA GLY A 30 -0.49 -14.65 3.20
C GLY A 30 -1.89 -14.81 3.81
N TYR A 31 -2.81 -13.89 3.56
CA TYR A 31 -4.15 -13.91 4.15
C TYR A 31 -4.95 -15.16 3.78
N PHE A 32 -5.00 -15.51 2.50
CA PHE A 32 -5.76 -16.65 2.02
C PHE A 32 -5.29 -18.01 2.61
N PRO A 33 -4.00 -18.40 2.55
CA PRO A 33 -3.56 -19.66 3.14
C PRO A 33 -3.77 -19.70 4.65
N ILE A 34 -3.56 -18.59 5.36
CA ILE A 34 -3.84 -18.51 6.81
C ILE A 34 -5.32 -18.72 7.10
N LEU A 35 -6.20 -18.08 6.33
CA LEU A 35 -7.65 -18.25 6.46
C LEU A 35 -8.07 -19.71 6.26
N VAL A 36 -7.54 -20.38 5.24
CA VAL A 36 -7.81 -21.80 4.98
C VAL A 36 -7.36 -22.69 6.15
N LEU A 37 -6.17 -22.44 6.70
CA LEU A 37 -5.66 -23.18 7.86
C LEU A 37 -6.53 -22.94 9.11
N CYS A 38 -6.96 -21.71 9.36
CA CYS A 38 -7.87 -21.38 10.46
C CYS A 38 -9.21 -22.08 10.30
N MET A 39 -9.81 -22.06 9.10
CA MET A 39 -11.08 -22.76 8.83
C MET A 39 -10.95 -24.27 9.00
N ALA A 40 -9.85 -24.86 8.53
CA ALA A 40 -9.56 -26.28 8.74
C ALA A 40 -9.41 -26.63 10.22
N HIS A 41 -8.78 -25.75 11.02
CA HIS A 41 -8.66 -25.91 12.47
C HIS A 41 -10.01 -25.81 13.16
N ILE A 42 -10.81 -24.78 12.86
CA ILE A 42 -12.17 -24.58 13.43
C ILE A 42 -13.05 -25.79 13.15
N ARG A 43 -13.01 -26.32 11.92
CA ARG A 43 -13.79 -27.51 11.55
C ARG A 43 -13.41 -28.76 12.37
N ARG A 44 -12.15 -28.87 12.81
CA ARG A 44 -11.68 -30.01 13.61
C ARG A 44 -11.88 -29.83 15.11
N SER A 45 -11.68 -28.62 15.62
CA SER A 45 -11.61 -28.36 17.07
C SER A 45 -12.83 -27.62 17.63
N GLY A 46 -13.68 -27.05 16.77
CA GLY A 46 -14.82 -26.22 17.18
C GLY A 46 -14.45 -24.86 17.77
N HIS A 47 -13.15 -24.54 17.85
CA HIS A 47 -12.64 -23.35 18.50
C HIS A 47 -12.65 -22.13 17.58
N TRP A 48 -13.70 -21.31 17.69
CA TRP A 48 -13.87 -20.08 16.91
C TRP A 48 -12.82 -19.00 17.18
N HIS A 49 -12.08 -19.07 18.30
CA HIS A 49 -11.01 -18.11 18.60
C HIS A 49 -9.89 -18.10 17.56
N ALA A 50 -9.75 -19.16 16.76
CA ALA A 50 -8.82 -19.19 15.64
C ALA A 50 -9.12 -18.14 14.54
N LEU A 51 -10.33 -17.57 14.50
CA LEU A 51 -10.67 -16.43 13.63
C LEU A 51 -10.00 -15.12 14.04
N ALA A 52 -9.49 -15.00 15.27
CA ALA A 52 -8.76 -13.81 15.69
C ALA A 52 -7.52 -13.58 14.80
N VAL A 53 -6.88 -14.65 14.33
CA VAL A 53 -5.67 -14.57 13.48
C VAL A 53 -5.96 -13.90 12.13
N PRO A 54 -6.89 -14.39 11.27
CA PRO A 54 -7.19 -13.72 10.02
C PRO A 54 -7.80 -12.33 10.25
N LEU A 55 -8.58 -12.11 11.31
CA LEU A 55 -9.11 -10.79 11.62
C LEU A 55 -8.00 -9.77 11.92
N LEU A 56 -7.02 -10.14 12.76
CA LEU A 56 -5.85 -9.29 13.04
C LEU A 56 -5.02 -9.02 11.78
N LEU A 57 -4.84 -10.04 10.93
CA LEU A 57 -4.11 -9.90 9.68
C LEU A 57 -4.83 -8.96 8.70
N PHE A 58 -6.17 -9.02 8.65
CA PHE A 58 -7.00 -8.12 7.86
C PHE A 58 -6.86 -6.67 8.36
N VAL A 59 -6.97 -6.43 9.66
CA VAL A 59 -6.78 -5.10 10.26
C VAL A 59 -5.37 -4.58 9.99
N ALA A 60 -4.34 -5.42 10.12
CA ALA A 60 -2.97 -5.05 9.78
C ALA A 60 -2.83 -4.66 8.30
N GLY A 61 -3.44 -5.42 7.38
CA GLY A 61 -3.49 -5.08 5.96
C GLY A 61 -4.14 -3.72 5.70
N MET A 62 -5.27 -3.43 6.34
CA MET A 62 -5.97 -2.14 6.26
C MET A 62 -5.11 -0.98 6.79
N VAL A 63 -4.41 -1.17 7.90
CA VAL A 63 -3.49 -0.16 8.46
C VAL A 63 -2.34 0.10 7.51
N VAL A 64 -1.70 -0.94 6.98
CA VAL A 64 -0.60 -0.79 6.01
C VAL A 64 -1.09 -0.10 4.74
N GLN A 65 -2.29 -0.45 4.24
CA GLN A 65 -2.92 0.21 3.10
C GLN A 65 -3.16 1.70 3.38
N LYS A 66 -3.72 2.06 4.52
CA LYS A 66 -3.94 3.46 4.93
C LYS A 66 -2.62 4.24 4.98
N ILE A 67 -1.57 3.65 5.55
CA ILE A 67 -0.23 4.25 5.58
C ILE A 67 0.30 4.44 4.17
N LEU A 68 0.14 3.44 3.30
CA LEU A 68 0.62 3.48 1.92
C LEU A 68 -0.07 4.60 1.12
N HIS A 69 -1.39 4.73 1.21
CA HIS A 69 -2.15 5.81 0.56
C HIS A 69 -1.77 7.20 1.10
N GLY A 70 -1.41 7.31 2.38
CA GLY A 70 -0.96 8.56 2.99
C GLY A 70 0.48 8.94 2.67
N ARG A 71 1.27 8.10 1.98
CA ARG A 71 2.66 8.45 1.63
C ARG A 71 2.70 9.50 0.53
N ARG A 72 3.40 10.59 0.83
CA ARG A 72 3.72 11.67 -0.11
C ARG A 72 4.93 11.32 -0.96
N CYS A 73 4.95 11.85 -2.17
CA CYS A 73 6.06 11.75 -3.10
C CYS A 73 7.20 12.66 -2.63
N PRO A 74 8.43 12.16 -2.50
CA PRO A 74 9.56 12.98 -2.03
C PRO A 74 10.00 14.04 -3.04
N ARG A 75 9.50 14.00 -4.28
CA ARG A 75 9.83 14.99 -5.32
C ARG A 75 8.83 16.14 -5.40
N CYS A 76 7.53 15.84 -5.38
CA CYS A 76 6.48 16.86 -5.56
C CYS A 76 5.67 17.14 -4.29
N GLY A 77 5.92 16.43 -3.19
CA GLY A 77 5.19 16.62 -1.92
C GLY A 77 3.74 16.12 -1.93
N GLU A 78 3.17 15.83 -3.09
CA GLU A 78 1.80 15.33 -3.25
C GLU A 78 1.66 13.84 -2.89
N LEU A 79 0.44 13.37 -2.67
CA LEU A 79 0.16 11.96 -2.41
C LEU A 79 0.68 11.09 -3.57
N PHE A 80 1.43 10.03 -3.24
CA PHE A 80 2.09 9.21 -4.25
C PHE A 80 1.09 8.38 -5.06
N PHE A 81 0.05 7.87 -4.39
CA PHE A 81 -0.94 6.95 -4.95
C PHE A 81 -2.32 7.57 -5.19
N VAL A 82 -2.56 8.78 -4.68
CA VAL A 82 -3.85 9.46 -4.84
C VAL A 82 -3.65 10.58 -5.84
N GLN A 83 -4.45 10.57 -6.91
CA GLN A 83 -4.50 11.66 -7.85
C GLN A 83 -5.29 12.81 -7.20
N THR A 84 -4.66 13.97 -7.01
CA THR A 84 -5.36 15.19 -6.60
C THR A 84 -6.31 15.58 -7.71
N VAL A 85 -7.61 15.43 -7.48
CA VAL A 85 -8.65 15.76 -8.44
C VAL A 85 -8.70 17.28 -8.61
N THR A 86 -8.03 17.82 -9.62
CA THR A 86 -8.24 19.21 -10.06
C THR A 86 -9.30 19.24 -11.16
N ARG A 87 -10.05 20.35 -11.28
CA ARG A 87 -11.13 20.53 -12.29
C ARG A 87 -10.69 20.24 -13.74
N THR A 88 -9.39 20.25 -14.02
CA THR A 88 -8.80 20.04 -15.35
C THR A 88 -8.17 18.65 -15.54
N SER A 89 -8.06 17.82 -14.50
CA SER A 89 -7.37 16.50 -14.57
C SER A 89 -8.20 15.37 -13.94
N TYR A 90 -9.51 15.40 -14.14
CA TYR A 90 -10.40 14.34 -13.69
C TYR A 90 -10.21 13.07 -14.56
N THR A 91 -9.45 12.10 -14.07
CA THR A 91 -9.49 10.72 -14.57
C THR A 91 -10.11 9.83 -13.49
N PRO A 92 -11.40 9.48 -13.60
CA PRO A 92 -12.14 8.76 -12.56
C PRO A 92 -11.63 7.32 -12.34
N ASP A 93 -10.98 6.72 -13.33
CA ASP A 93 -10.66 5.29 -13.32
C ASP A 93 -9.43 4.91 -12.48
N SER A 94 -8.62 5.88 -12.03
CA SER A 94 -7.36 5.64 -11.32
C SER A 94 -7.45 5.79 -9.79
N ALA A 95 -8.58 6.27 -9.26
CA ALA A 95 -8.74 6.58 -7.83
C ALA A 95 -8.64 5.33 -6.91
N TRP A 96 -8.85 4.14 -7.49
CA TRP A 96 -8.77 2.84 -6.81
C TRP A 96 -7.92 1.84 -7.60
N SER A 97 -6.78 2.29 -8.14
CA SER A 97 -5.88 1.35 -8.84
C SER A 97 -5.23 0.39 -7.84
N PHE A 98 -5.83 -0.79 -7.71
CA PHE A 98 -5.21 -1.96 -7.12
C PHE A 98 -4.57 -2.77 -8.26
N PRO A 99 -3.27 -3.11 -8.21
CA PRO A 99 -2.29 -2.88 -7.13
C PRO A 99 -1.69 -1.46 -7.13
N PRO A 100 -1.05 -1.04 -6.00
CA PRO A 100 -0.43 0.29 -5.87
C PRO A 100 0.49 0.60 -7.05
N GLN A 101 0.28 1.74 -7.72
CA GLN A 101 0.95 2.08 -8.97
C GLN A 101 2.48 2.16 -8.83
N LYS A 102 3.20 1.88 -9.93
CA LYS A 102 4.68 1.94 -9.97
C LYS A 102 5.22 3.38 -10.10
N ALA A 103 4.37 4.36 -10.38
CA ALA A 103 4.76 5.75 -10.57
C ALA A 103 3.85 6.68 -9.77
N CYS A 104 4.42 7.80 -9.30
CA CYS A 104 3.65 8.89 -8.71
C CYS A 104 2.66 9.44 -9.74
N GLN A 105 1.38 9.53 -9.38
CA GLN A 105 0.33 10.04 -10.27
C GLN A 105 0.52 11.52 -10.67
N ASN A 106 1.18 12.31 -9.81
CA ASN A 106 1.30 13.75 -10.04
C ASN A 106 2.57 14.14 -10.83
N CYS A 107 3.73 13.58 -10.48
CA CYS A 107 5.01 13.94 -11.12
C CYS A 107 5.64 12.83 -11.96
N GLY A 108 4.98 11.67 -12.11
CA GLY A 108 5.48 10.54 -12.88
C GLY A 108 6.72 9.84 -12.28
N LEU A 109 7.16 10.21 -11.08
CA LEU A 109 8.34 9.62 -10.44
C LEU A 109 8.12 8.11 -10.24
N ARG A 110 8.92 7.30 -10.94
CA ARG A 110 8.85 5.85 -10.89
C ARG A 110 9.56 5.30 -9.66
N LEU A 111 9.02 4.23 -9.10
CA LEU A 111 9.64 3.42 -8.05
C LEU A 111 10.82 2.57 -8.56
N ASN A 112 11.16 2.66 -9.85
CA ASN A 112 12.27 1.95 -10.46
C ASN A 112 13.61 2.67 -10.23
N HIS A 113 14.64 1.83 -10.19
CA HIS A 113 16.03 2.20 -10.03
C HIS A 113 16.57 2.98 -11.24
#